data_AF-A0A9X2AAL4-F1
#
_entry.id   AF-A0A9X2AAL4-F1
#
_cell.length_a   1.000
_cell.length_b   1.000
_cell.length_c   1.000
_cell.angle_alpha   90.00
_cell.angle_beta   90.00
_cell.angle_gamma   90.00
#
_symmetry.space_group_name_H-M   'P 1'
#
loop_
_entity.id
_entity.type
_entity.pdbx_description
1 polymer ?
#
loop_
_entity_poly.entity_id
_entity_poly.type
_entity_poly.pdbx_seq_one_letter_code
_entity_poly.pdbx_strand_id
1 'polypeptide(L)'
;MKNTNIKFFFCLMILIATSCSSNKILVQKEKTEFGNIRFYIENKLKDYKSQKRLVAKIDQTTYQLNQQEILKQTDKEPNIIYTLIEDNILKSPNTNIYQKLTISDSLILLKCNKILDSLKWNNFKRFKDQKGFIKEVYYYHQS
;
A
#
# COMPACT_ATOMS: atom_id res chain seq x y z
N MET A 1 -36.84 38.16 23.27
CA MET A 1 -36.87 36.91 22.47
C MET A 1 -36.24 37.17 21.11
N LYS A 2 -35.62 36.14 20.50
CA LYS A 2 -34.85 36.14 19.23
C LYS A 2 -33.36 36.46 19.35
N ASN A 3 -32.61 35.54 19.96
CA ASN A 3 -31.20 35.29 19.60
C ASN A 3 -30.85 33.78 19.66
N THR A 4 -31.87 32.92 19.72
CA THR A 4 -31.71 31.47 19.85
C THR A 4 -31.41 30.78 18.51
N ASN A 5 -31.71 31.43 17.38
CA ASN A 5 -31.53 30.85 16.03
C ASN A 5 -30.09 30.98 15.48
N ILE A 6 -29.28 31.92 15.96
CA ILE A 6 -27.89 32.11 15.47
C ILE A 6 -26.95 31.03 16.04
N LYS A 7 -27.20 30.57 17.28
CA LYS A 7 -26.38 29.52 17.92
C LYS A 7 -26.57 28.15 17.27
N PHE A 8 -27.76 27.86 16.75
CA PHE A 8 -28.05 26.59 16.08
C PHE A 8 -27.35 26.49 14.71
N PHE A 9 -27.27 27.61 13.98
CA PHE A 9 -26.59 27.68 12.69
C PHE A 9 -25.07 27.49 12.81
N PHE A 10 -24.47 27.94 13.91
CA PHE A 10 -23.05 27.74 14.19
C PHE A 10 -22.70 26.28 14.53
N CYS A 11 -23.59 25.54 15.20
CA CYS A 11 -23.39 24.11 15.46
C CYS A 11 -23.48 23.26 14.20
N LEU A 12 -24.33 23.65 13.23
CA LEU A 12 -24.47 22.93 11.96
C LEU A 12 -23.24 23.11 11.05
N MET A 13 -22.58 24.28 11.07
CA MET A 13 -21.37 24.55 10.29
C MET A 13 -20.12 23.81 10.80
N ILE A 14 -20.06 23.46 12.09
CA ILE A 14 -18.92 22.71 12.68
C ILE A 14 -18.97 21.22 12.28
N LEU A 15 -20.15 20.65 12.05
CA LEU A 15 -20.31 19.28 11.53
C LEU A 15 -19.94 19.16 10.04
N ILE A 16 -19.94 20.28 9.31
CA ILE A 16 -19.57 20.37 7.89
C ILE A 16 -18.09 20.78 7.72
N ALA A 17 -17.34 20.92 8.82
CA ALA A 17 -15.87 20.94 8.82
C ALA A 17 -15.32 19.55 8.47
N THR A 18 -15.60 19.13 7.24
CA THR A 18 -14.71 18.39 6.36
C THR A 18 -13.85 17.37 7.08
N SER A 19 -14.51 16.27 7.45
CA SER A 19 -13.90 14.94 7.37
C SER A 19 -13.05 14.90 6.11
N CYS A 20 -11.76 15.14 6.27
CA CYS A 20 -10.76 14.92 5.25
C CYS A 20 -10.76 13.39 5.11
N SER A 21 -11.67 12.86 4.27
CA SER A 21 -11.81 11.42 4.09
C SER A 21 -10.54 11.00 3.37
N SER A 22 -9.50 10.74 4.16
CA SER A 22 -8.32 10.11 3.64
C SER A 22 -8.80 8.82 3.02
N ASN A 23 -8.53 8.64 1.73
CA ASN A 23 -8.79 7.40 1.03
C ASN A 23 -8.00 6.23 1.65
N LYS A 24 -7.22 6.46 2.72
CA LYS A 24 -6.41 5.51 3.47
C LYS A 24 -6.93 5.35 4.90
N ILE A 25 -7.26 4.13 5.29
CA ILE A 25 -7.67 3.74 6.65
C ILE A 25 -6.52 2.94 7.28
N LEU A 26 -6.00 3.38 8.43
CA LEU A 26 -5.01 2.60 9.18
C LEU A 26 -5.69 1.37 9.81
N VAL A 27 -5.15 0.19 9.54
CA VAL A 27 -5.68 -1.09 10.06
C VAL A 27 -4.85 -1.59 11.22
N GLN A 28 -3.53 -1.48 11.11
CA GLN A 28 -2.61 -2.01 12.12
C GLN A 28 -1.31 -1.22 12.13
N LYS A 29 -0.71 -1.11 13.31
CA LYS A 29 0.64 -0.58 13.51
C LYS A 29 1.40 -1.51 14.42
N GLU A 30 2.67 -1.74 14.11
CA GLU A 30 3.53 -2.64 14.88
C GLU A 30 4.96 -2.11 14.91
N LYS A 31 5.66 -2.35 16.02
CA LYS A 31 7.10 -2.10 16.15
C LYS A 31 7.83 -3.43 16.02
N THR A 32 8.81 -3.49 15.13
CA THR A 32 9.68 -4.65 14.89
C THR A 32 11.14 -4.26 15.05
N GLU A 33 12.04 -5.24 15.04
CA GLU A 33 13.50 -4.99 15.01
C GLU A 33 13.94 -4.21 13.76
N PHE A 34 13.17 -4.28 12.67
CA PHE A 34 13.43 -3.57 11.41
C PHE A 34 12.78 -2.18 11.34
N GLY A 35 12.05 -1.75 12.37
CA GLY A 35 11.38 -0.45 12.40
C GLY A 35 9.87 -0.54 12.66
N ASN A 36 9.19 0.60 12.47
CA ASN A 36 7.76 0.72 12.69
C ASN A 36 6.98 0.47 11.41
N ILE A 37 6.18 -0.59 11.39
CA ILE A 37 5.36 -0.96 10.24
C ILE A 37 3.95 -0.41 10.46
N ARG A 38 3.38 0.22 9.43
CA ARG A 38 1.99 0.67 9.40
C ARG A 38 1.28 0.04 8.21
N PHE A 39 0.09 -0.50 8.45
CA PHE A 39 -0.75 -1.12 7.44
C PHE A 39 -2.00 -0.31 7.21
N TYR A 40 -2.32 -0.02 5.95
CA TYR A 40 -3.44 0.80 5.53
C TYR A 40 -4.28 0.09 4.48
N ILE A 41 -5.57 0.33 4.49
CA ILE A 41 -6.47 0.02 3.38
C ILE A 41 -6.69 1.29 2.59
N GLU A 42 -6.44 1.25 1.28
CA GLU A 42 -6.79 2.35 0.39
C GLU A 42 -8.01 2.01 -0.46
N ASN A 43 -9.02 2.90 -0.44
CA ASN A 43 -10.26 2.79 -1.22
C ASN A 43 -10.34 3.94 -2.24
N LYS A 44 -10.80 3.67 -3.47
CA LYS A 44 -10.99 4.66 -4.55
C LYS A 44 -9.72 5.44 -4.94
N LEU A 45 -8.89 4.82 -5.78
CA LEU A 45 -7.77 5.50 -6.45
C LEU A 45 -8.31 6.25 -7.68
N LYS A 46 -7.76 7.43 -7.98
CA LYS A 46 -8.25 8.34 -9.05
C LYS A 46 -8.01 7.80 -10.49
N ASP A 47 -7.21 6.75 -10.66
CA ASP A 47 -6.89 6.16 -11.96
C ASP A 47 -7.54 4.78 -12.18
N TYR A 48 -7.73 4.42 -13.46
CA TYR A 48 -8.55 3.35 -14.05
C TYR A 48 -8.45 1.93 -13.46
N LYS A 49 -7.54 1.65 -12.52
CA LYS A 49 -7.60 0.44 -11.67
C LYS A 49 -8.23 0.80 -10.34
N SER A 50 -9.56 0.91 -10.33
CA SER A 50 -10.47 1.17 -9.19
C SER A 50 -10.42 0.10 -8.08
N GLN A 51 -9.26 -0.50 -7.85
CA GLN A 51 -9.07 -1.62 -6.95
C GLN A 51 -8.61 -1.11 -5.59
N LYS A 52 -9.35 -1.55 -4.57
CA LYS A 52 -8.93 -1.53 -3.18
C LYS A 52 -7.53 -2.14 -3.06
N ARG A 53 -6.65 -1.54 -2.26
CA ARG A 53 -5.32 -2.10 -2.00
C ARG A 53 -4.98 -2.13 -0.51
N LEU A 54 -4.23 -3.13 -0.10
CA LEU A 54 -3.53 -3.13 1.19
C LEU A 54 -2.16 -2.48 0.97
N VAL A 55 -1.81 -1.53 1.83
CA VAL A 55 -0.53 -0.82 1.81
C VAL A 55 0.21 -1.06 3.11
N ALA A 56 1.43 -1.55 3.04
CA ALA A 56 2.33 -1.61 4.19
C ALA A 56 3.44 -0.58 4.01
N LYS A 57 3.69 0.25 5.04
CA LYS A 57 4.78 1.22 5.04
C LYS A 57 5.73 0.92 6.20
N ILE A 58 7.01 0.78 5.87
CA ILE A 58 8.13 0.67 6.81
C ILE A 58 9.18 1.69 6.37
N ASP A 59 9.52 2.64 7.24
CA ASP A 59 10.43 3.74 6.94
C ASP A 59 10.12 4.43 5.58
N GLN A 60 11.05 4.34 4.63
CA GLN A 60 10.98 4.90 3.28
C GLN A 60 10.49 3.88 2.24
N THR A 61 10.06 2.69 2.65
CA THR A 61 9.60 1.62 1.75
C THR A 61 8.10 1.42 1.88
N THR A 62 7.43 1.33 0.74
CA THR A 62 5.99 1.07 0.63
C THR A 62 5.77 -0.21 -0.16
N TYR A 63 4.94 -1.09 0.38
CA TYR A 63 4.42 -2.28 -0.30
C TYR A 63 2.96 -2.07 -0.61
N GLN A 64 2.52 -2.51 -1.79
CA GLN A 64 1.14 -2.39 -2.25
C GLN A 64 0.67 -3.75 -2.76
N LEU A 65 -0.44 -4.25 -2.22
CA LEU A 65 -1.04 -5.51 -2.61
C LEU A 65 -2.45 -5.24 -3.14
N ASN A 66 -2.71 -5.73 -4.35
CA ASN A 66 -4.03 -5.68 -4.98
C ASN A 66 -4.41 -7.09 -5.50
N GLN A 67 -5.44 -7.18 -6.34
CA GLN A 67 -5.90 -8.47 -6.90
C GLN A 67 -4.91 -9.08 -7.90
N GLN A 68 -4.08 -8.25 -8.53
CA GLN A 68 -3.24 -8.62 -9.67
C GLN A 68 -1.81 -8.91 -9.23
N GLU A 69 -1.25 -8.03 -8.40
CA GLU A 69 0.19 -7.96 -8.15
C GLU A 69 0.53 -7.48 -6.74
N ILE A 70 1.80 -7.67 -6.39
CA ILE A 70 2.43 -7.15 -5.17
C ILE A 70 3.60 -6.28 -5.61
N LEU A 71 3.51 -4.99 -5.27
CA LEU A 71 4.52 -3.99 -5.63
C LEU A 71 5.27 -3.53 -4.39
N LYS A 72 6.53 -3.17 -4.57
CA LYS A 72 7.39 -2.50 -3.60
C LYS A 72 7.98 -1.25 -4.25
N GLN A 73 8.06 -0.17 -3.49
CA GLN A 73 8.66 1.09 -3.92
C GLN A 73 9.39 1.73 -2.75
N THR A 74 10.47 2.43 -3.05
CA THR A 74 11.24 3.19 -2.06
C THR A 74 11.20 4.68 -2.39
N ASP A 75 11.09 5.52 -1.36
CA ASP A 75 11.10 6.98 -1.51
C ASP A 75 12.46 7.49 -2.05
N LYS A 76 13.55 6.68 -1.95
CA LYS A 76 14.87 7.01 -2.51
C LYS A 76 14.95 6.91 -4.03
N GLU A 77 14.13 6.05 -4.61
CA GLU A 77 14.12 5.74 -6.05
C GLU A 77 12.66 5.74 -6.54
N PRO A 78 11.99 6.91 -6.56
CA PRO A 78 10.55 6.97 -6.84
C PRO A 78 10.18 6.49 -8.24
N ASN A 79 11.11 6.50 -9.20
CA ASN A 79 10.89 6.05 -10.57
C ASN A 79 11.07 4.54 -10.75
N ILE A 80 11.33 3.80 -9.66
CA ILE A 80 11.56 2.37 -9.69
C ILE A 80 10.46 1.65 -8.92
N ILE A 81 9.81 0.69 -9.59
CA ILE A 81 8.83 -0.21 -8.99
C ILE A 81 9.44 -1.62 -8.98
N TYR A 82 9.26 -2.31 -7.86
CA TYR A 82 9.70 -3.68 -7.66
C TYR A 82 8.47 -4.59 -7.64
N THR A 83 8.25 -5.39 -8.68
CA THR A 83 7.10 -6.29 -8.82
C THR A 83 7.47 -7.68 -8.35
N LEU A 84 6.72 -8.25 -7.40
CA LEU A 84 7.02 -9.58 -6.86
C LEU A 84 6.78 -10.63 -7.94
N ILE A 85 7.79 -11.45 -8.24
CA ILE A 85 7.69 -12.44 -9.31
C ILE A 85 7.29 -13.81 -8.80
N GLU A 86 6.51 -14.52 -9.61
CA GLU A 86 6.34 -15.96 -9.44
C GLU A 86 7.61 -16.70 -9.86
N ASP A 87 7.95 -17.76 -9.12
CA ASP A 87 9.23 -18.49 -9.18
C ASP A 87 9.62 -19.08 -10.56
N ASN A 88 8.80 -18.87 -11.60
CA ASN A 88 8.98 -19.40 -12.94
C ASN A 88 9.40 -18.38 -14.02
N ILE A 89 9.64 -17.10 -13.67
CA ILE A 89 9.88 -16.03 -14.67
C ILE A 89 11.37 -15.67 -14.86
N LEU A 90 12.31 -16.34 -14.18
CA LEU A 90 13.74 -16.13 -14.43
C LEU A 90 14.23 -16.92 -15.65
N LYS A 91 13.74 -16.54 -16.84
CA LYS A 91 14.36 -16.92 -18.13
C LYS A 91 15.36 -15.88 -18.66
N SER A 92 15.59 -14.78 -17.93
CA SER A 92 16.53 -13.74 -18.35
C SER A 92 17.80 -13.78 -17.48
N PRO A 93 18.99 -13.94 -18.07
CA PRO A 93 20.27 -13.93 -17.36
C PRO A 93 20.68 -12.55 -16.83
N ASN A 94 19.86 -11.51 -17.03
CA ASN A 94 20.22 -10.15 -16.64
C ASN A 94 19.98 -9.94 -15.13
N THR A 95 21.02 -10.15 -14.33
CA THR A 95 20.99 -10.00 -12.86
C THR A 95 20.59 -8.59 -12.39
N ASN A 96 20.72 -7.58 -13.26
CA ASN A 96 20.49 -6.18 -12.90
C ASN A 96 19.01 -5.81 -12.72
N ILE A 97 18.09 -6.66 -13.20
CA ILE A 97 16.64 -6.45 -13.04
C ILE A 97 16.06 -7.29 -11.91
N TYR A 98 16.83 -8.18 -11.28
CA TYR A 98 16.34 -9.04 -10.21
C TYR A 98 16.82 -8.57 -8.84
N GLN A 99 15.88 -8.46 -7.89
CA GLN A 99 16.19 -8.19 -6.50
C GLN A 99 15.69 -9.33 -5.62
N LYS A 100 16.62 -10.05 -4.97
CA LYS A 100 16.29 -11.07 -3.98
C LYS A 100 15.54 -10.45 -2.79
N LEU A 101 14.55 -11.17 -2.26
CA LEU A 101 13.88 -10.78 -1.02
C LEU A 101 14.87 -10.73 0.14
N THR A 102 14.77 -9.67 0.93
CA THR A 102 15.38 -9.62 2.26
C THR A 102 14.50 -10.36 3.28
N ILE A 103 15.05 -10.58 4.47
CA ILE A 103 14.29 -11.13 5.61
C ILE A 103 13.11 -10.20 5.96
N SER A 104 13.36 -8.88 5.98
CA SER A 104 12.32 -7.88 6.27
C SER A 104 11.19 -7.90 5.23
N ASP A 105 11.53 -8.01 3.93
CA ASP A 105 10.52 -8.14 2.87
C ASP A 105 9.59 -9.33 3.14
N SER A 106 10.19 -10.50 3.40
CA SER A 106 9.44 -11.74 3.64
C SER A 106 8.51 -11.63 4.85
N LEU A 107 8.99 -11.05 5.94
CA LEU A 107 8.20 -10.86 7.16
C LEU A 107 7.02 -9.90 6.95
N ILE A 108 7.24 -8.79 6.24
CA ILE A 108 6.18 -7.82 5.93
C ILE A 108 5.12 -8.48 5.04
N LEU A 109 5.53 -9.21 4.00
CA LEU A 109 4.62 -9.88 3.08
C LEU A 109 3.79 -10.98 3.76
N LEU A 110 4.39 -11.77 4.66
CA LEU A 110 3.65 -12.73 5.48
C LEU A 110 2.62 -12.06 6.39
N LYS A 111 2.95 -10.89 6.98
CA LYS A 111 1.98 -10.12 7.77
C LYS A 111 0.86 -9.56 6.90
N CYS A 112 1.16 -9.10 5.69
CA CYS A 112 0.13 -8.68 4.73
C CYS A 112 -0.87 -9.82 4.45
N ASN A 113 -0.41 -11.05 4.25
CA ASN A 113 -1.32 -12.20 4.10
C ASN A 113 -2.24 -12.38 5.31
N LYS A 114 -1.70 -12.34 6.53
CA LYS A 114 -2.51 -12.48 7.76
C LYS A 114 -3.59 -11.40 7.87
N ILE A 115 -3.26 -10.16 7.47
CA ILE A 115 -4.22 -9.05 7.44
C ILE A 115 -5.30 -9.30 6.39
N LEU A 116 -4.92 -9.71 5.18
CA LEU A 116 -5.88 -10.05 4.12
C LEU A 116 -6.80 -11.21 4.54
N ASP A 117 -6.29 -12.21 5.28
CA ASP A 117 -7.07 -13.31 5.83
C ASP A 117 -8.07 -12.83 6.88
N SER A 118 -7.63 -11.95 7.79
CA SER A 118 -8.48 -11.31 8.80
C SER A 118 -9.61 -10.49 8.17
N LEU A 119 -9.32 -9.86 7.02
CA LEU A 119 -10.29 -9.09 6.24
C LEU A 119 -11.16 -9.96 5.31
N LYS A 120 -10.89 -11.27 5.21
CA LYS A 120 -11.53 -12.22 4.28
C LYS A 120 -11.40 -11.82 2.81
N TRP A 121 -10.29 -11.18 2.42
CA TRP A 121 -10.04 -10.75 1.05
C TRP A 121 -9.30 -11.83 0.26
N ASN A 122 -10.05 -12.84 -0.15
CA ASN A 122 -9.48 -14.05 -0.77
C ASN A 122 -9.02 -13.83 -2.22
N ASN A 123 -9.51 -12.78 -2.88
CA ASN A 123 -9.19 -12.42 -4.26
C ASN A 123 -7.91 -11.57 -4.42
N PHE A 124 -7.22 -11.26 -3.32
CA PHE A 124 -5.97 -10.49 -3.37
C PHE A 124 -4.77 -11.40 -3.67
N LYS A 125 -3.80 -10.86 -4.41
CA LYS A 125 -2.53 -11.54 -4.64
C LYS A 125 -1.85 -11.85 -3.32
N ARG A 126 -1.35 -13.07 -3.18
CA ARG A 126 -0.71 -13.57 -1.95
C ARG A 126 0.78 -13.79 -2.16
N PHE A 127 1.55 -13.42 -1.15
CA PHE A 127 2.88 -13.95 -0.98
C PHE A 127 2.77 -15.42 -0.57
N LYS A 128 3.59 -16.29 -1.13
CA LYS A 128 3.64 -17.70 -0.76
C LYS A 128 5.09 -18.03 -0.45
N ASP A 129 5.91 -18.18 -1.49
CA ASP A 129 7.31 -18.59 -1.38
C ASP A 129 8.22 -17.91 -2.41
N GLN A 130 7.73 -16.86 -3.09
CA GLN A 130 8.45 -16.13 -4.13
C GLN A 130 9.83 -15.70 -3.66
N LYS A 131 10.86 -15.79 -4.52
CA LYS A 131 12.26 -15.50 -4.13
C LYS A 131 12.71 -14.06 -4.29
N GLY A 132 12.00 -13.24 -5.07
CA GLY A 132 12.43 -11.87 -5.32
C GLY A 132 11.43 -11.02 -6.08
N PHE A 133 11.89 -9.81 -6.42
CA PHE A 133 11.21 -8.83 -7.24
C PHE A 133 11.92 -8.67 -8.58
N ILE A 134 11.18 -8.30 -9.62
CA ILE A 134 11.73 -7.66 -10.82
C ILE A 134 11.68 -6.15 -10.64
N LYS A 135 12.77 -5.49 -10.98
CA LYS A 135 12.95 -4.03 -11.03
C LYS A 135 12.44 -3.50 -12.37
N GLU A 136 11.44 -2.63 -12.31
CA GLU A 136 10.85 -1.94 -13.46
C GLU A 136 11.12 -0.44 -13.33
N VAL A 137 11.66 0.16 -14.38
CA VAL A 137 11.89 1.61 -14.46
C VAL A 137 10.69 2.25 -15.12
N TYR A 138 10.01 3.13 -14.40
CA TYR A 138 8.93 3.94 -14.94
C TYR A 138 9.49 5.28 -15.42
N TYR A 139 9.53 5.49 -16.74
CA TYR A 139 9.83 6.78 -17.31
C TYR A 139 8.54 7.60 -17.34
N TYR A 140 8.46 8.66 -16.53
CA TYR A 140 7.46 9.69 -16.75
C TYR A 140 7.84 10.42 -18.05
N HIS A 141 7.12 10.17 -19.14
CA HIS A 141 7.10 11.14 -20.22
C HIS A 141 6.43 12.40 -19.66
N GLN A 142 7.23 13.42 -19.39
CA GLN A 142 6.71 14.77 -19.19
C GLN A 142 6.12 15.19 -20.54
N SER A 143 4.80 15.14 -20.64
CA SER A 143 4.03 15.81 -21.69
C SER A 143 3.92 17.30 -21.38
#